data_AF-A0A7S1F834-F1
#
_entry.id   AF-A0A7S1F834-F1
#
_cell.length_a   1.000
_cell.length_b   1.000
_cell.length_c   1.000
_cell.angle_alpha   90.00
_cell.angle_beta   90.00
_cell.angle_gamma   90.00
#
_symmetry.space_group_name_H-M   'P 1'
#
loop_
_entity.id
_entity.type
_entity.pdbx_description
1 polymer ?
#
loop_
_entity_poly.entity_id
_entity_poly.type
_entity_poly.pdbx_seq_one_letter_code
_entity_poly.pdbx_strand_id
1 'polypeptide(L)'
;DYLNNRVQLCSTSGSCSTVEITSSDNGKFAPFGLAVTATGDYVICDIGNNEVLLCPASAASACTTITSDGATHPLTPWAVVLDWNGNLVIADRAGSRVQL
;
A
#
# COMPACT_ATOMS: atom_id res chain seq x y z
N ASP A 1 3.68 3.21 -9.95
CA ASP A 1 3.63 4.28 -10.95
C ASP A 1 2.60 5.29 -10.50
N TYR A 2 3.09 6.34 -9.83
CA TYR A 2 2.27 7.32 -9.11
C TYR A 2 1.37 8.13 -10.05
N LEU A 3 1.83 8.42 -11.28
CA LEU A 3 1.03 9.19 -12.25
C LEU A 3 0.05 8.32 -13.03
N ASN A 4 0.32 7.01 -13.12
CA ASN A 4 -0.59 6.06 -13.74
C ASN A 4 -1.44 5.29 -12.73
N ASN A 5 -1.49 5.74 -11.47
CA ASN A 5 -2.34 5.20 -10.39
C ASN A 5 -2.28 3.67 -10.32
N ARG A 6 -1.09 3.08 -10.41
CA ARG A 6 -0.95 1.61 -10.46
C ARG A 6 0.30 1.10 -9.77
N VAL A 7 0.21 -0.14 -9.32
CA VAL A 7 1.36 -0.96 -8.92
C VAL A 7 1.69 -1.91 -10.07
N GLN A 8 2.98 -2.10 -10.33
CA GLN A 8 3.46 -3.01 -11.38
C GLN A 8 4.42 -4.03 -10.80
N LEU A 9 4.26 -5.27 -11.22
CA LEU A 9 5.21 -6.35 -10.97
C LEU A 9 6.05 -6.54 -12.23
N CYS A 10 7.35 -6.27 -12.13
CA CYS A 10 8.28 -6.38 -13.25
C CYS A 10 9.29 -7.50 -13.00
N SER A 11 9.54 -8.33 -14.00
CA SER A 11 10.67 -9.24 -14.02
C SER A 11 11.97 -8.46 -14.17
N THR A 12 13.07 -9.03 -13.68
CA THR A 12 14.42 -8.49 -13.90
C THR A 12 14.83 -8.50 -15.38
N SER A 13 14.13 -9.26 -16.22
CA SER A 13 14.25 -9.26 -17.68
C SER A 13 13.41 -8.20 -18.39
N GLY A 14 12.65 -7.37 -17.64
CA GLY A 14 11.95 -6.19 -18.17
C GLY A 14 10.49 -6.38 -18.58
N SER A 15 9.89 -7.55 -18.34
CA SER A 15 8.45 -7.75 -18.55
C SER A 15 7.67 -7.30 -17.33
N CYS A 16 6.64 -6.46 -17.50
CA CYS A 16 5.82 -5.97 -16.40
C CYS A 16 4.35 -6.34 -16.57
N SER A 17 3.68 -6.64 -15.46
CA SER A 17 2.23 -6.73 -15.36
C SER A 17 1.70 -5.73 -14.34
N THR A 18 0.45 -5.31 -14.51
CA THR A 18 -0.25 -4.50 -13.50
C THR A 18 -0.72 -5.43 -12.38
N VAL A 19 -0.50 -5.02 -11.14
CA VAL A 19 -1.20 -5.60 -9.99
C VAL A 19 -2.58 -4.97 -9.97
N GLU A 20 -3.61 -5.78 -10.23
CA GLU A 20 -4.99 -5.33 -10.18
C GLU A 20 -5.34 -4.95 -8.74
N ILE A 21 -5.58 -3.67 -8.51
CA ILE A 21 -5.94 -3.11 -7.21
C ILE A 21 -7.35 -2.55 -7.35
N THR A 22 -8.30 -3.27 -6.80
CA THR A 22 -9.67 -2.78 -6.64
C THR A 22 -9.76 -2.00 -5.34
N SER A 23 -9.31 -0.75 -5.35
CA SER A 23 -9.62 0.18 -4.27
C SER A 23 -11.09 0.58 -4.38
N SER A 24 -11.80 0.62 -3.25
CA SER A 24 -13.22 0.98 -3.19
C SER A 24 -13.53 2.42 -3.61
N ASP A 25 -12.52 3.28 -3.78
CA ASP A 25 -12.73 4.70 -4.06
C ASP A 25 -12.44 5.07 -5.53
N ASN A 26 -13.43 5.72 -6.15
CA ASN A 26 -13.56 5.99 -7.59
C ASN A 26 -12.47 6.94 -8.15
N GLY A 27 -11.23 6.45 -8.29
CA GLY A 27 -10.17 7.14 -9.03
C GLY A 27 -9.22 8.00 -8.20
N LYS A 28 -9.18 7.82 -6.86
CA LYS A 28 -8.22 8.49 -5.98
C LYS A 28 -6.99 7.66 -5.61
N PHE A 29 -6.89 6.42 -6.10
CA PHE A 29 -5.78 5.54 -5.78
C PHE A 29 -4.44 6.16 -6.20
N ALA A 30 -3.62 6.51 -5.21
CA ALA A 30 -2.34 7.18 -5.39
C ALA A 30 -1.25 6.43 -4.60
N PRO A 31 -0.74 5.30 -5.13
CA PRO A 31 0.22 4.47 -4.42
C PRO A 31 1.58 5.17 -4.31
N PHE A 32 2.13 5.21 -3.10
CA PHE A 32 3.42 5.86 -2.82
C PHE A 32 4.47 4.87 -2.29
N GLY A 33 4.15 4.21 -1.17
CA GLY A 33 4.99 3.17 -0.56
C GLY A 33 4.41 1.78 -0.80
N LEU A 34 5.29 0.78 -0.93
CA LEU A 34 4.88 -0.62 -1.03
C LEU A 34 5.88 -1.53 -0.30
N ALA A 35 5.36 -2.57 0.36
CA ALA A 35 6.10 -3.71 0.86
C ALA A 35 5.45 -5.02 0.40
N VAL A 36 6.19 -6.12 0.48
CA VAL A 36 5.70 -7.48 0.15
C VAL A 36 5.82 -8.34 1.40
N THR A 37 4.72 -8.98 1.80
CA THR A 37 4.70 -9.91 2.94
C THR A 37 5.44 -11.20 2.64
N ALA A 38 5.74 -12.00 3.68
CA ALA A 38 6.33 -13.33 3.48
C ALA A 38 5.41 -14.29 2.69
N THR A 39 4.10 -14.03 2.66
CA THR A 39 3.12 -14.78 1.85
C THR A 39 3.04 -14.29 0.40
N GLY A 40 3.73 -13.19 0.07
CA GLY A 40 3.75 -12.58 -1.26
C GLY A 40 2.68 -11.51 -1.49
N ASP A 41 1.89 -11.17 -0.47
CA ASP A 41 0.86 -10.13 -0.56
C ASP A 41 1.48 -8.73 -0.54
N TYR A 42 0.80 -7.77 -1.15
CA TYR A 42 1.27 -6.40 -1.25
C TYR A 42 0.66 -5.54 -0.16
N VAL A 43 1.50 -4.79 0.55
CA VAL A 43 1.05 -3.74 1.47
C VAL A 43 1.36 -2.40 0.83
N ILE A 44 0.33 -1.60 0.59
CA ILE A 44 0.41 -0.39 -0.23
C ILE A 44 -0.07 0.81 0.57
N CYS A 45 0.75 1.86 0.61
CA CYS A 45 0.33 3.16 1.10
C CYS A 45 -0.40 3.91 -0.02
N ASP A 46 -1.70 4.12 0.16
CA ASP A 46 -2.53 4.94 -0.72
C ASP A 46 -2.72 6.34 -0.11
N ILE A 47 -1.88 7.28 -0.54
CA ILE A 47 -1.91 8.64 0.00
C ILE A 47 -3.10 9.45 -0.49
N GLY A 48 -3.76 9.03 -1.58
CA GLY A 48 -4.92 9.75 -2.11
C GLY A 48 -6.15 9.53 -1.23
N ASN A 49 -6.16 8.41 -0.52
CA ASN A 49 -7.21 8.03 0.42
C ASN A 49 -6.75 8.06 1.88
N ASN A 50 -5.47 8.35 2.17
CA ASN A 50 -4.86 8.29 3.51
C ASN A 50 -4.95 6.90 4.17
N GLU A 51 -4.81 5.85 3.36
CA GLU A 51 -4.99 4.47 3.83
C GLU A 51 -3.77 3.60 3.56
N VAL A 52 -3.67 2.50 4.29
CA VAL A 52 -2.79 1.38 3.94
C VAL A 52 -3.66 0.19 3.57
N LEU A 53 -3.39 -0.35 2.39
CA LEU A 53 -4.10 -1.47 1.80
C LEU A 53 -3.25 -2.74 1.92
N LEU A 54 -3.88 -3.86 2.25
CA LEU A 54 -3.35 -5.21 2.05
C LEU A 54 -4.04 -5.83 0.83
N CYS A 55 -3.28 -6.05 -0.22
CA CYS A 55 -3.72 -6.59 -1.49
C CYS A 55 -3.14 -7.99 -1.69
N PRO A 56 -3.97 -9.04 -1.75
CA PRO A 56 -3.49 -10.39 -1.99
C PRO A 56 -2.72 -10.49 -3.31
N ALA A 57 -1.66 -11.31 -3.36
CA ALA A 57 -0.88 -11.49 -4.60
C ALA A 57 -1.70 -12.13 -5.73
N SER A 58 -2.75 -12.88 -5.37
CA SER A 58 -3.68 -13.44 -6.35
C SER A 58 -4.69 -12.39 -6.81
N ALA A 59 -4.81 -12.19 -8.12
CA ALA A 59 -5.76 -11.27 -8.74
C ALA A 59 -7.26 -11.56 -8.47
N ALA A 60 -7.57 -12.61 -7.69
CA ALA A 60 -8.93 -13.03 -7.38
C ALA A 60 -9.54 -12.35 -6.15
N SER A 61 -8.74 -11.64 -5.34
CA SER A 61 -9.21 -11.06 -4.07
C SER A 61 -9.01 -9.55 -4.04
N ALA A 62 -10.03 -8.83 -3.55
CA ALA A 62 -9.95 -7.39 -3.36
C ALA A 62 -8.95 -7.03 -2.27
N CYS A 63 -8.37 -5.84 -2.39
CA CYS A 63 -7.57 -5.27 -1.31
C CYS A 63 -8.45 -4.95 -0.10
N THR A 64 -7.86 -4.97 1.09
CA THR A 64 -8.51 -4.59 2.34
C THR A 64 -7.76 -3.45 2.99
N THR A 65 -8.49 -2.47 3.53
CA THR A 65 -7.89 -1.40 4.34
C THR A 65 -7.51 -1.98 5.70
N ILE A 66 -6.21 -1.94 6.01
CA ILE A 66 -5.66 -2.48 7.27
C ILE A 66 -5.32 -1.40 8.29
N THR A 67 -5.12 -0.16 7.82
CA THR A 67 -5.18 1.01 8.67
C THR A 67 -5.68 2.20 7.86
N SER A 68 -6.56 2.97 8.46
CA SER A 68 -7.05 4.25 7.98
C SER A 68 -7.07 5.23 9.14
N ASP A 69 -7.07 6.53 8.83
CA ASP A 69 -7.08 7.65 9.78
C ASP A 69 -7.80 7.33 11.10
N GLY A 70 -7.05 7.24 12.19
CA GLY A 70 -7.64 7.23 13.52
C GLY A 70 -8.32 8.58 13.76
N ALA A 71 -9.50 8.61 14.37
CA ALA A 71 -10.36 9.79 14.51
C ALA A 71 -9.71 11.06 15.12
N THR A 72 -8.51 10.94 15.71
CA THR A 72 -7.76 12.05 16.32
C THR A 72 -6.47 12.42 15.58
N HIS A 73 -5.98 11.56 14.68
CA HIS A 73 -4.71 11.77 13.97
C HIS A 73 -4.79 11.21 12.54
N PRO A 74 -4.99 12.06 11.53
CA PRO A 74 -4.97 11.62 10.14
C PRO A 74 -3.59 11.05 9.80
N LEU A 75 -3.60 9.86 9.23
CA LEU A 75 -2.45 9.16 8.69
C LEU A 75 -2.11 9.78 7.33
N THR A 76 -0.83 10.00 7.05
CA THR A 76 -0.38 10.29 5.69
C THR A 76 0.72 9.28 5.36
N PRO A 77 0.33 8.08 4.91
CA PRO A 77 1.24 6.94 4.85
C PRO A 77 2.16 7.12 3.65
N TRP A 78 3.44 7.40 3.88
CA TRP A 78 4.37 7.72 2.80
C TRP A 78 5.19 6.51 2.36
N ALA A 79 5.57 5.68 3.33
CA ALA A 79 6.35 4.48 3.13
C ALA A 79 5.91 3.42 4.14
N VAL A 80 6.06 2.15 3.76
CA VAL A 80 5.78 1.00 4.62
C VAL A 80 6.89 -0.01 4.47
N VAL A 81 7.30 -0.63 5.58
CA VAL A 81 8.19 -1.79 5.61
C VAL A 81 7.62 -2.83 6.58
N LEU A 82 8.08 -4.06 6.45
CA LEU A 82 7.77 -5.15 7.36
C LEU A 82 8.98 -5.44 8.24
N ASP A 83 8.77 -5.69 9.53
CA ASP A 83 9.80 -6.26 10.40
C ASP A 83 9.92 -7.79 10.21
N TRP A 84 10.86 -8.41 10.92
CA TRP A 84 11.10 -9.86 10.84
C TRP A 84 9.94 -10.72 11.35
N ASN A 85 9.02 -10.14 12.12
CA ASN A 85 7.82 -10.81 12.62
C ASN A 85 6.60 -10.57 11.71
N GLY A 86 6.76 -9.76 10.65
CA GLY A 86 5.67 -9.37 9.76
C GLY A 86 4.83 -8.20 10.27
N ASN A 87 5.29 -7.46 11.29
CA ASN A 87 4.64 -6.23 11.72
C ASN A 87 4.91 -5.10 10.74
N LEU A 88 3.98 -4.15 10.63
CA LEU A 88 4.07 -3.03 9.71
C LEU A 88 4.69 -1.83 10.38
N VAL A 89 5.68 -1.23 9.73
CA VAL A 89 6.27 0.03 10.14
C VAL A 89 5.94 1.06 9.07
N ILE A 90 5.09 2.03 9.42
CA ILE A 90 4.54 3.01 8.48
C ILE A 90 5.12 4.38 8.82
N ALA A 91 5.73 5.02 7.83
CA ALA A 91 6.15 6.41 7.92
C ALA A 91 4.95 7.33 7.71
N ASP A 92 4.47 7.96 8.78
CA ASP A 92 3.37 8.92 8.76
C ASP A 92 3.92 10.34 8.59
N ARG A 93 3.85 10.84 7.35
CA ARG A 93 4.47 12.11 6.98
C ARG A 93 3.82 13.30 7.69
N ALA A 94 2.49 13.34 7.80
CA ALA A 94 1.79 14.47 8.42
C ALA A 94 1.84 14.39 9.94
N GLY A 95 1.80 13.18 10.50
CA GLY A 95 1.97 12.95 11.93
C GLY A 95 3.40 13.15 12.44
N SER A 96 4.38 13.34 11.54
CA SER A 96 5.83 13.38 11.87
C SER A 96 6.25 12.22 12.78
N ARG A 97 5.69 11.02 12.54
CA ARG A 97 5.86 9.85 13.41
C ARG A 97 6.04 8.56 12.61
N VAL A 98 6.48 7.53 13.29
CA VAL A 98 6.46 6.14 12.82
C VAL A 98 5.33 5.42 13.55
N GLN A 99 4.47 4.75 12.80
CA GLN A 99 3.45 3.86 13.34
C GLN A 99 3.93 2.41 13.26
N LEU A 100 3.63 1.62 14.30
CA LEU A 100 3.98 0.21 14.47
C LEU A 100 2.70 -0.63 14.59
#